data_AF-A0A2P0ZDG8-F1
#
_entry.id   AF-A0A2P0ZDG8-F1
#
_cell.length_a   1.000
_cell.length_b   1.000
_cell.length_c   1.000
_cell.angle_alpha   90.00
_cell.angle_beta   90.00
_cell.angle_gamma   90.00
#
_symmetry.space_group_name_H-M   'P 1'
#
loop_
_entity.id
_entity.type
_entity.pdbx_description
1 polymer ?
#
loop_
_entity_poly.entity_id
_entity_poly.type
_entity_poly.pdbx_seq_one_letter_code
_entity_poly.pdbx_strand_id
1 'polypeptide(L)'
;LATLGWGVGPGGEIINTYPYFVVGVVHLISSAVLGFGGIYHSLIGPDTLEESFPFFGYDWRDKNKMTTILGIHLVLLGLGALLLVYKAMYAGGIY
;
A
#
# COMPACT_ATOMS: atom_id res chain seq x y z
N LEU A 1 -8.16 12.69 -5.40
CA LEU A 1 -8.61 11.88 -6.57
C LEU A 1 -8.77 12.72 -7.82
N ALA A 2 -9.52 13.83 -7.77
CA ALA A 2 -9.61 14.76 -8.89
C ALA A 2 -8.24 15.25 -9.40
N THR A 3 -7.30 15.61 -8.52
CA THR A 3 -5.90 15.96 -8.90
C THR A 3 -5.18 14.87 -9.70
N LEU A 4 -5.54 13.60 -9.50
CA LEU A 4 -5.00 12.47 -10.28
C LEU A 4 -5.71 12.29 -11.64
N GLY A 5 -6.57 13.23 -12.04
CA GLY A 5 -7.34 13.20 -13.29
C GLY A 5 -8.58 12.29 -13.24
N TRP A 6 -8.99 11.80 -12.07
CA TRP A 6 -10.13 10.89 -11.98
C TRP A 6 -11.42 11.70 -11.88
N GLY A 7 -12.40 11.43 -12.76
CA GLY A 7 -13.76 11.94 -12.63
C GLY A 7 -13.94 13.45 -12.87
N VAL A 8 -12.90 14.14 -13.33
CA VAL A 8 -12.87 15.60 -13.50
C VAL A 8 -12.60 15.97 -14.95
N GLY A 9 -13.28 17.00 -15.45
CA GLY A 9 -13.13 17.58 -16.78
C GLY A 9 -12.57 19.01 -16.74
N PRO A 10 -12.58 19.72 -17.89
CA PRO A 10 -12.05 21.08 -17.99
C PRO A 10 -12.63 22.04 -16.93
N GLY A 11 -11.80 22.92 -16.37
CA GLY A 11 -12.22 23.89 -15.36
C GLY A 11 -12.53 23.29 -13.98
N GLY A 12 -12.32 21.99 -13.78
CA GLY A 12 -12.44 21.31 -12.49
C GLY A 12 -13.84 20.75 -12.26
N GLU A 13 -14.67 20.74 -13.30
CA GLU A 13 -16.02 20.19 -13.24
C GLU A 13 -15.97 18.67 -13.02
N ILE A 14 -16.77 18.20 -12.06
CA ILE A 14 -16.89 16.77 -11.77
C ILE A 14 -17.85 16.15 -12.78
N ILE A 15 -17.33 15.35 -13.69
CA ILE A 15 -18.07 14.73 -14.80
C ILE A 15 -18.46 13.27 -14.52
N ASN A 16 -17.79 12.59 -13.60
CA ASN A 16 -18.08 11.20 -13.24
C ASN A 16 -17.59 10.85 -11.82
N THR A 17 -18.50 10.44 -10.93
CA THR A 17 -18.18 10.07 -9.54
C THR A 17 -17.90 8.58 -9.34
N TYR A 18 -18.15 7.72 -10.34
CA TYR A 18 -17.91 6.29 -10.24
C TYR A 18 -16.45 5.93 -9.88
N PRO A 19 -15.41 6.59 -10.44
CA PRO A 19 -14.03 6.32 -10.04
C PRO A 19 -13.76 6.61 -8.55
N TYR A 20 -14.46 7.57 -7.95
CA TYR A 20 -14.34 7.86 -6.51
C TYR A 20 -14.98 6.77 -5.66
N PHE A 21 -16.16 6.30 -6.08
CA PHE A 21 -16.84 5.18 -5.45
C PHE A 21 -15.97 3.90 -5.48
N VAL A 22 -15.37 3.58 -6.63
CA VAL A 22 -14.48 2.42 -6.77
C VAL A 22 -13.30 2.50 -5.81
N VAL A 23 -12.63 3.65 -5.72
CA VAL A 23 -11.52 3.85 -4.77
C VAL A 23 -11.98 3.59 -3.33
N GLY A 24 -13.15 4.12 -2.94
CA GLY A 24 -13.71 3.91 -1.61
C GLY A 24 -13.96 2.43 -1.31
N VAL A 25 -14.64 1.73 -2.21
CA VAL A 25 -14.95 0.29 -2.05
C VAL A 25 -13.69 -0.55 -1.98
N VAL A 26 -12.71 -0.30 -2.85
CA VAL A 26 -11.44 -1.05 -2.86
C VAL A 26 -10.73 -0.92 -1.51
N HIS A 27 -10.65 0.29 -0.94
CA HIS A 27 -10.00 0.50 0.35
C HIS A 27 -10.79 -0.13 1.51
N LEU A 28 -12.12 -0.04 1.49
CA LEU A 28 -12.98 -0.60 2.54
C LEU A 28 -12.89 -2.13 2.61
N ILE A 29 -12.90 -2.81 1.45
CA ILE A 29 -12.78 -4.27 1.43
C ILE A 29 -11.34 -4.70 1.78
N SER A 30 -10.34 -3.97 1.29
CA SER A 30 -8.94 -4.27 1.61
C SER A 30 -8.65 -4.14 3.12
N SER A 31 -9.25 -3.15 3.80
CA SER A 31 -9.05 -2.97 5.24
C SER A 31 -9.61 -4.12 6.07
N ALA A 32 -10.70 -4.78 5.63
CA ALA A 32 -11.22 -5.97 6.29
C ALA A 32 -10.21 -7.14 6.23
N VAL A 33 -9.54 -7.32 5.09
CA VAL A 33 -8.49 -8.35 4.93
C VAL A 33 -7.28 -8.05 5.82
N LEU A 34 -6.84 -6.79 5.86
CA LEU A 34 -5.74 -6.36 6.74
C LEU A 34 -6.11 -6.54 8.22
N GLY A 35 -7.33 -6.17 8.61
CA GLY A 35 -7.84 -6.34 9.97
C GLY A 35 -7.89 -7.81 10.39
N PHE A 36 -8.33 -8.70 9.50
CA PHE A 36 -8.31 -10.14 9.77
C PHE A 36 -6.90 -10.67 10.04
N GLY A 37 -5.93 -10.30 9.18
CA GLY A 37 -4.52 -10.68 9.38
C GLY A 37 -3.96 -10.14 10.71
N GLY A 38 -4.29 -8.89 11.05
CA GLY A 38 -3.91 -8.28 12.33
C GLY A 38 -4.46 -9.03 13.54
N ILE A 39 -5.74 -9.40 13.53
CA ILE A 39 -6.37 -10.18 14.62
C ILE A 39 -5.70 -11.55 14.74
N TYR A 40 -5.50 -12.25 13.62
CA TYR A 40 -4.85 -13.55 13.61
C TYR A 40 -3.45 -13.49 14.21
N HIS A 41 -2.59 -12.58 13.74
CA HIS A 41 -1.22 -12.44 14.22
C HIS A 41 -1.11 -11.92 15.66
N SER A 42 -2.17 -11.30 16.20
CA SER A 42 -2.17 -10.81 17.59
C SER A 42 -2.72 -11.81 18.61
N LEU A 43 -3.60 -12.74 18.19
CA LEU A 43 -4.33 -13.62 19.12
C LEU A 43 -4.08 -15.11 18.91
N ILE A 44 -3.69 -15.53 17.70
CA ILE A 44 -3.64 -16.95 17.30
C ILE A 44 -2.25 -17.33 16.80
N GLY A 45 -1.57 -16.42 16.11
CA GLY A 45 -0.21 -16.62 15.63
C GLY A 45 0.81 -16.81 16.77
N PRO A 46 2.02 -17.28 16.45
CA PRO A 46 3.07 -17.46 17.45
C PRO A 46 3.53 -16.11 18.02
N ASP A 47 3.87 -16.10 19.31
CA ASP A 47 4.36 -14.90 20.00
C ASP A 47 5.71 -14.40 19.45
N THR A 48 6.53 -15.32 18.92
CA THR A 48 7.85 -15.06 18.36
C THR A 48 8.02 -15.81 17.04
N LEU A 49 8.86 -15.28 16.14
CA LEU A 49 9.04 -15.82 14.79
C LEU A 49 10.43 -16.39 14.55
N GLU A 50 11.38 -16.15 15.46
CA GLU A 50 12.80 -16.43 15.31
C GLU A 50 13.09 -17.91 15.08
N GLU A 51 12.37 -18.80 15.77
CA GLU A 51 12.59 -20.24 15.70
C GLU A 51 11.83 -20.90 14.54
N SER A 52 10.56 -20.54 14.37
CA SER A 52 9.67 -21.17 13.39
C SER A 52 9.79 -20.56 11.99
N PHE A 53 10.12 -19.27 11.90
CA PHE A 53 10.13 -18.49 10.67
C PHE A 53 11.31 -17.51 10.62
N PRO A 54 12.57 -17.99 10.53
CA PRO A 54 13.77 -17.17 10.68
C PRO A 54 13.91 -16.05 9.62
N PHE A 55 13.26 -16.19 8.46
CA PHE A 55 13.18 -15.12 7.47
C PHE A 55 12.36 -13.91 7.98
N PHE A 56 11.33 -14.13 8.79
CA PHE A 56 10.47 -13.08 9.34
C PHE A 56 10.86 -12.65 10.76
N GLY A 57 11.51 -13.51 11.55
CA GLY A 57 12.06 -13.16 12.86
C GLY A 57 13.20 -12.14 12.78
N TYR A 58 13.39 -11.35 13.83
CA TYR A 58 14.42 -10.30 13.86
C TYR A 58 14.90 -9.95 15.28
N ASP A 59 16.18 -9.61 15.41
CA ASP A 59 16.75 -8.98 16.60
C ASP A 59 17.04 -7.51 16.29
N TRP A 60 16.63 -6.60 17.16
CA TRP A 60 16.94 -5.17 17.10
C TRP A 60 18.44 -4.86 17.01
N ARG A 61 19.27 -5.77 17.52
CA ARG A 61 20.74 -5.66 17.48
C ARG A 61 21.34 -6.15 16.17
N ASP A 62 20.60 -6.92 15.38
CA ASP A 62 21.03 -7.37 14.06
C ASP A 62 20.89 -6.22 13.04
N LYS A 63 21.98 -5.48 12.89
CA LYS A 63 22.07 -4.37 11.94
C LYS A 63 21.78 -4.80 10.51
N ASN A 64 22.17 -6.00 10.11
CA ASN A 64 21.97 -6.49 8.75
C ASN A 64 20.48 -6.82 8.50
N LYS A 65 19.80 -7.43 9.47
CA LYS A 65 18.36 -7.67 9.37
C LYS A 65 17.58 -6.35 9.33
N MET A 66 17.96 -5.38 10.16
CA MET A 66 17.33 -4.06 10.16
C MET A 66 17.47 -3.33 8.82
N THR A 67 18.67 -3.30 8.23
CA THR A 67 18.88 -2.68 6.91
C THR A 67 18.22 -3.46 5.77
N THR A 68 18.11 -4.78 5.88
CA THR A 68 17.39 -5.61 4.90
C THR A 68 15.90 -5.27 4.89
N ILE A 69 15.26 -5.23 6.06
CA ILE A 69 13.85 -4.85 6.19
C ILE A 69 13.65 -3.43 5.64
N LEU A 70 14.50 -2.47 6.04
CA LEU A 70 14.47 -1.12 5.50
C LEU A 70 14.60 -1.09 3.96
N GLY A 71 15.55 -1.83 3.41
CA GLY A 71 15.80 -1.90 1.97
C GLY A 71 14.57 -2.39 1.19
N ILE A 72 13.88 -3.42 1.68
CA ILE A 72 12.64 -3.91 1.09
C ILE A 72 11.58 -2.80 1.07
N HIS A 73 11.38 -2.11 2.20
CA HIS A 73 10.42 -1.01 2.27
C HIS A 73 10.78 0.15 1.32
N LEU A 74 12.07 0.48 1.19
CA LEU A 74 12.52 1.51 0.26
C LEU A 74 12.23 1.15 -1.21
N VAL A 75 12.38 -0.11 -1.59
CA VAL A 75 11.98 -0.57 -2.93
C VAL A 75 10.48 -0.44 -3.13
N LEU A 76 9.66 -0.85 -2.15
CA LEU A 76 8.20 -0.70 -2.23
C LEU A 76 7.76 0.77 -2.31
N LEU A 77 8.41 1.67 -1.56
CA LEU A 77 8.18 3.12 -1.66
C LEU A 77 8.58 3.66 -3.04
N GLY A 78 9.71 3.21 -3.58
CA GLY A 78 10.16 3.54 -4.93
C GLY A 78 9.13 3.11 -5.99
N LEU A 79 8.61 1.89 -5.88
CA LEU A 79 7.52 1.42 -6.75
C LEU A 79 6.25 2.26 -6.59
N GLY A 80 5.89 2.65 -5.36
CA GLY A 80 4.77 3.56 -5.10
C GLY A 80 4.92 4.92 -5.79
N ALA A 81 6.12 5.51 -5.77
CA ALA A 81 6.41 6.75 -6.49
C ALA A 81 6.33 6.55 -8.02
N LEU A 82 6.82 5.42 -8.53
CA LEU A 82 6.74 5.10 -9.96
C LEU A 82 5.29 4.86 -10.43
N LEU A 83 4.38 4.40 -9.57
CA LEU A 83 2.96 4.30 -9.91
C LEU A 83 2.35 5.68 -10.21
N LEU A 84 2.79 6.74 -9.53
CA LEU A 84 2.36 8.11 -9.86
C LEU A 84 2.92 8.56 -11.21
N VAL A 85 4.19 8.27 -11.49
CA VAL A 85 4.81 8.55 -12.80
C VAL A 85 4.06 7.82 -13.91
N TYR A 86 3.78 6.53 -13.71
CA TYR A 86 2.99 5.73 -14.63
C TYR A 86 1.59 6.31 -14.85
N LYS A 87 0.92 6.76 -13.77
CA LYS A 87 -0.40 7.39 -13.87
C LYS A 87 -0.37 8.64 -14.75
N ALA A 88 0.63 9.49 -14.56
CA ALA A 88 0.78 10.73 -15.30
C ALA A 88 1.17 10.50 -16.76
N MET A 89 2.02 9.51 -17.06
CA MET A 89 2.55 9.30 -18.40
C MET A 89 1.70 8.38 -19.29
N TYR A 90 1.09 7.35 -18.71
CA TYR A 90 0.52 6.24 -19.48
C TYR A 90 -0.93 5.91 -19.14
N ALA A 91 -1.45 6.32 -17.98
CA ALA A 91 -2.81 6.01 -17.54
C ALA A 91 -3.70 7.26 -17.41
N GLY A 92 -3.84 8.02 -18.50
CA GLY A 92 -4.82 9.10 -18.61
C GLY A 92 -4.41 10.43 -17.96
N GLY A 93 -3.14 10.64 -17.64
CA GLY A 93 -2.63 11.95 -17.22
C GLY A 93 -2.93 12.33 -15.77
N ILE A 94 -2.74 13.60 -15.43
CA ILE A 94 -3.18 14.21 -14.17
C ILE A 94 -4.01 15.45 -14.51
N TYR A 95 -4.75 15.97 -13.54
CA TYR A 95 -5.55 17.17 -13.71
C TYR A 95 -4.69 18.43 -13.57
#